data_AF-A0A919I6U6-F1
#
_entry.id   AF-A0A919I6U6-F1
#
_cell.length_a   1.000
_cell.length_b   1.000
_cell.length_c   1.000
_cell.angle_alpha   90.00
_cell.angle_beta   90.00
_cell.angle_gamma   90.00
#
_symmetry.space_group_name_H-M   'P 1'
#
loop_
_entity.id
_entity.type
_entity.pdbx_description
1 polymer ?
#
loop_
_entity_poly.entity_id
_entity_poly.type
_entity_poly.pdbx_seq_one_letter_code
_entity_poly.pdbx_strand_id
1 'polypeptide(L)'
;MACCRAATLAARGNWPGDYQQGSLRQRLRQIRLDVAYAAQQGLSWQVVLDAVRQQGQRIWQALSVADRQRFLRHLRHYWDVHRYRVAPQVAEVLEARQRTGSLQVQAAGLLSISGEGETLCLTLARGGGVQTLSVDHLILTTGPAHRALTDSQPFYRTSPAAA
;
A
#
# COMPACT_ATOMS: atom_id res chain seq x y z
N MET A 1 6.16 -2.38 -13.78
CA MET A 1 6.58 -2.48 -12.37
C MET A 1 6.25 -3.88 -11.87
N ALA A 2 7.16 -4.83 -12.13
CA ALA A 2 7.06 -6.18 -11.62
C ALA A 2 7.71 -6.19 -10.23
N CYS A 3 6.91 -6.34 -9.16
CA CYS A 3 7.46 -6.43 -7.81
C CYS A 3 6.62 -7.33 -6.90
N CYS A 4 6.20 -8.49 -7.41
CA CYS A 4 5.75 -9.62 -6.60
C CYS A 4 6.31 -10.89 -7.26
N ARG A 5 7.60 -11.15 -7.11
CA ARG A 5 8.08 -12.54 -7.14
C ARG A 5 8.26 -12.93 -5.69
N ALA A 6 7.46 -13.90 -5.25
CA ALA A 6 7.55 -14.51 -3.93
C ALA A 6 9.01 -14.92 -3.68
N ALA A 7 9.71 -14.12 -2.88
CA ALA A 7 11.01 -14.48 -2.37
C ALA A 7 10.78 -15.35 -1.13
N THR A 8 11.35 -16.54 -1.22
CA THR A 8 11.43 -17.62 -0.25
C THR A 8 11.43 -17.13 1.21
N LEU A 9 10.61 -17.79 2.04
CA LEU A 9 10.63 -17.63 3.49
C LEU A 9 12.06 -17.77 4.04
N ALA A 10 12.34 -16.96 5.06
CA ALA A 10 13.41 -17.10 6.03
C ALA A 10 14.83 -16.64 5.62
N ALA A 11 15.08 -15.36 5.87
CA ALA A 11 16.10 -15.00 6.83
C ALA A 11 15.49 -13.99 7.81
N ARG A 12 15.41 -14.34 9.09
CA ARG A 12 15.30 -13.35 10.18
C ARG A 12 16.65 -12.62 10.27
N GLY A 13 17.05 -11.96 9.19
CA GLY A 13 18.34 -11.30 9.06
C GLY A 13 18.21 -9.88 9.55
N ASN A 14 18.89 -9.55 10.64
CA ASN A 14 19.06 -8.17 11.08
C ASN A 14 19.88 -7.44 10.01
N TRP A 15 19.23 -6.66 9.14
CA TRP A 15 19.95 -5.85 8.16
C TRP A 15 20.79 -4.79 8.90
N PRO A 16 22.10 -4.66 8.64
CA PRO A 16 22.99 -3.83 9.44
C PRO A 16 22.86 -2.31 9.18
N GLY A 17 21.98 -1.90 8.27
CA GLY A 17 21.82 -0.49 7.88
C GLY A 17 21.37 0.41 9.04
N ASP A 18 22.07 1.53 9.22
CA ASP A 18 21.70 2.62 10.13
C ASP A 18 21.16 3.81 9.32
N TYR A 19 19.94 4.25 9.65
CA TYR A 19 19.22 5.33 8.97
C TYR A 19 18.92 6.49 9.90
N GLN A 20 19.55 6.56 11.08
CA GLN A 20 19.28 7.60 12.07
C GLN A 20 19.88 8.96 11.68
N GLN A 21 20.89 8.98 10.81
CA GLN A 21 21.60 10.20 10.42
C GLN A 21 21.18 10.72 9.04
N GLY A 22 21.52 11.97 8.75
CA GLY A 22 21.29 12.62 7.46
C GLY A 22 19.86 13.15 7.24
N SER A 23 19.72 13.89 6.15
CA SER A 23 18.44 14.44 5.67
C SER A 23 17.50 13.35 5.19
N LEU A 24 16.21 13.69 5.07
CA LEU A 24 15.17 12.78 4.56
C LEU A 24 15.53 12.18 3.18
N ARG A 25 16.14 12.98 2.29
CA ARG A 25 16.57 12.54 0.95
C ARG A 25 17.76 11.58 1.02
N GLN A 26 18.73 11.85 1.91
CA GLN A 26 19.89 10.98 2.11
C GLN A 26 19.45 9.61 2.66
N ARG A 27 18.56 9.59 3.66
CA ARG A 27 17.98 8.34 4.19
C ARG A 27 17.25 7.56 3.11
N LEU A 28 16.37 8.21 2.34
CA LEU A 28 15.64 7.55 1.24
C LEU A 28 16.58 6.97 0.18
N ARG A 29 17.65 7.71 -0.16
CA ARG A 29 18.68 7.23 -1.09
C ARG A 29 19.38 6.00 -0.54
N GLN A 30 19.81 6.03 0.73
CA GLN A 30 20.49 4.91 1.37
C GLN A 30 19.59 3.67 1.42
N ILE A 31 18.33 3.82 1.82
CA ILE A 31 17.36 2.72 1.84
C ILE A 31 17.22 2.06 0.46
N ARG A 32 17.18 2.85 -0.62
CA ARG A 32 17.10 2.32 -1.99
C ARG A 32 18.36 1.56 -2.40
N LEU A 33 19.53 2.07 -2.02
CA LEU A 33 20.81 1.38 -2.27
C LEU A 33 20.87 0.06 -1.50
N ASP A 34 20.48 0.06 -0.24
CA ASP A 34 20.46 -1.13 0.60
C ASP A 34 19.47 -2.19 0.10
N VAL A 35 18.29 -1.77 -0.38
CA VAL A 35 17.33 -2.70 -1.03
C VAL A 35 17.94 -3.33 -2.27
N ALA A 36 18.63 -2.55 -3.11
CA ALA A 36 19.30 -3.07 -4.30
C ALA A 36 20.45 -4.03 -3.93
N TYR A 37 21.23 -3.69 -2.89
CA TYR A 37 22.32 -4.53 -2.40
C TYR A 37 21.80 -5.83 -1.77
N ALA A 38 20.74 -5.78 -0.98
CA ALA A 38 20.06 -6.96 -0.44
C ALA A 38 19.61 -7.91 -1.55
N ALA A 39 19.03 -7.36 -2.63
CA ALA A 39 18.61 -8.15 -3.79
C ALA A 39 19.78 -8.85 -4.49
N GLN A 40 20.96 -8.22 -4.57
CA GLN A 40 22.17 -8.86 -5.11
C GLN A 40 22.63 -10.05 -4.25
N GLN A 41 22.31 -10.04 -2.96
CA GLN A 41 22.59 -11.14 -2.02
C GLN A 41 21.45 -12.17 -1.93
N GLY A 42 20.44 -12.09 -2.81
CA GLY A 42 19.26 -12.97 -2.77
C GLY A 42 18.32 -12.72 -1.58
N LEU A 43 18.51 -11.61 -0.86
CA LEU A 43 17.66 -11.23 0.26
C LEU A 43 16.48 -10.39 -0.23
N SER A 44 15.34 -10.59 0.42
CA SER A 44 14.13 -9.84 0.11
C SER A 44 14.19 -8.43 0.71
N TRP A 45 13.66 -7.42 0.01
CA TRP A 45 13.66 -6.01 0.44
C TRP A 45 13.11 -5.79 1.86
N GLN A 46 12.27 -6.72 2.33
CA GLN A 46 11.65 -6.74 3.66
C GLN A 46 12.68 -6.58 4.78
N VAL A 47 13.86 -7.22 4.67
CA VAL A 47 14.88 -7.17 5.73
C VAL A 47 15.40 -5.76 5.96
N VAL A 48 15.56 -4.99 4.88
CA VAL A 48 16.01 -3.59 4.90
C VAL A 48 14.95 -2.71 5.56
N LEU A 49 13.70 -2.85 5.14
CA LEU A 49 12.62 -2.04 5.70
C LEU A 49 12.23 -2.42 7.12
N ASP A 50 12.50 -3.66 7.53
CA ASP A 50 12.35 -4.06 8.93
C ASP A 50 13.38 -3.34 9.81
N ALA A 51 14.62 -3.16 9.36
CA ALA A 51 15.62 -2.32 10.05
C ALA A 51 15.19 -0.84 10.11
N VAL A 52 14.69 -0.28 9.00
CA VAL A 52 14.12 1.09 8.97
C VAL A 52 12.98 1.21 10.00
N ARG A 53 12.11 0.21 10.08
CA ARG A 53 10.97 0.19 11.01
C ARG A 53 11.38 0.13 12.46
N GLN A 54 12.38 -0.67 12.80
CA GLN A 54 12.93 -0.72 14.16
C GLN A 54 13.49 0.64 14.60
N GLN A 55 14.05 1.41 13.66
CA GLN A 55 14.61 2.74 13.90
C GLN A 55 13.58 3.87 13.76
N GLY A 56 12.38 3.57 13.26
CA GLY A 56 11.39 4.54 12.78
C GLY A 56 10.99 5.60 13.81
N GLN A 57 10.83 5.21 15.07
CA GLN A 57 10.48 6.15 16.14
C GLN A 57 11.57 7.22 16.34
N ARG A 58 12.84 6.80 16.40
CA ARG A 58 13.98 7.71 16.56
C ARG A 58 14.13 8.62 15.34
N ILE A 59 14.03 8.04 14.14
CA ILE A 59 14.06 8.77 12.87
C ILE A 59 12.99 9.86 12.88
N TRP A 60 11.74 9.53 13.23
CA TRP A 60 10.61 10.46 13.25
C TRP A 60 10.78 11.60 14.26
N GLN A 61 11.24 11.27 15.47
CA GLN A 61 11.52 12.27 16.51
C GLN A 61 12.59 13.26 16.07
N ALA A 62 13.63 12.79 15.37
CA ALA A 62 14.71 13.63 14.85
C ALA A 62 14.34 14.47 13.61
N LEU A 63 13.19 14.23 12.96
CA LEU A 63 12.76 15.04 11.82
C LEU A 63 12.27 16.42 12.26
N SER A 64 12.72 17.45 11.53
CA SER A 64 12.13 18.80 11.59
C SER A 64 10.64 18.76 11.20
N VAL A 65 9.87 19.77 11.61
CA VAL A 65 8.45 19.89 11.22
C VAL A 65 8.31 19.92 9.70
N ALA A 66 9.19 20.64 8.99
CA ALA A 66 9.19 20.70 7.53
C ALA A 66 9.42 19.31 6.89
N ASP A 67 10.32 18.50 7.45
CA ASP A 67 10.58 17.16 6.92
C ASP A 67 9.48 16.16 7.29
N ARG A 68 8.84 16.30 8.46
CA ARG A 68 7.62 15.53 8.78
C ARG A 68 6.51 15.82 7.78
N GLN A 69 6.29 17.07 7.42
CA GLN A 69 5.31 17.45 6.39
C GLN A 69 5.68 16.89 5.00
N ARG A 70 6.95 16.97 4.60
CA ARG A 70 7.43 16.36 3.34
C ARG A 70 7.26 14.84 3.33
N PHE A 71 7.57 14.18 4.44
CA PHE A 71 7.36 12.74 4.60
C PHE A 71 5.88 12.39 4.44
N LEU A 72 4.99 13.10 5.12
CA LEU A 72 3.55 12.86 5.04
C LEU A 72 3.01 13.08 3.61
N ARG A 73 3.51 14.10 2.91
CA ARG A 73 3.09 14.42 1.54
C ARG A 73 3.58 13.41 0.49
N HIS A 74 4.80 12.91 0.63
CA HIS A 74 5.47 12.18 -0.45
C HIS A 74 5.77 10.72 -0.14
N LEU A 75 6.02 10.39 1.13
CA LEU A 75 6.54 9.08 1.54
C LEU A 75 5.53 8.26 2.34
N ARG A 76 4.46 8.88 2.85
CA ARG A 76 3.45 8.20 3.67
C ARG A 76 2.85 6.98 2.99
N HIS A 77 2.43 7.12 1.73
CA HIS A 77 1.82 6.01 0.98
C HIS A 77 2.80 4.84 0.84
N TYR A 78 4.06 5.12 0.48
CA TYR A 78 5.10 4.09 0.42
C TYR A 78 5.30 3.44 1.80
N TRP A 79 5.44 4.23 2.86
CA TRP A 79 5.59 3.70 4.21
C TRP A 79 4.43 2.78 4.63
N ASP A 80 3.19 3.18 4.35
CA ASP A 80 2.00 2.41 4.68
C ASP A 80 1.95 1.07 3.94
N VAL A 81 2.22 1.06 2.63
CA VAL A 81 2.28 -0.17 1.82
C VAL A 81 3.32 -1.15 2.36
N HIS A 82 4.48 -0.64 2.76
CA HIS A 82 5.60 -1.52 3.14
C HIS A 82 5.52 -1.98 4.60
N ARG A 83 4.81 -1.27 5.48
CA ARG A 83 4.63 -1.67 6.89
C ARG A 83 3.42 -2.56 7.12
N TYR A 84 2.36 -2.40 6.32
CA TYR A 84 1.17 -3.24 6.38
C TYR A 84 1.28 -4.34 5.34
N ARG A 85 1.99 -5.40 5.71
CA ARG A 85 2.21 -6.57 4.85
C ARG A 85 1.15 -7.61 5.14
N VAL A 86 0.68 -8.24 4.07
CA VAL A 86 -0.11 -9.46 4.13
C VAL A 86 0.77 -10.62 4.60
N ALA A 87 0.21 -11.56 5.36
CA ALA A 87 0.94 -12.76 5.77
C ALA A 87 1.31 -13.61 4.53
N PRO A 88 2.47 -14.31 4.52
CA PRO A 88 2.91 -15.09 3.36
C PRO A 88 1.86 -16.07 2.83
N GLN A 89 1.21 -16.82 3.74
CA GLN A 89 0.14 -17.76 3.39
C GLN A 89 -1.03 -17.09 2.66
N VAL A 90 -1.39 -15.87 3.07
CA VAL A 90 -2.46 -15.11 2.43
C VAL A 90 -1.99 -14.57 1.07
N ALA A 91 -0.73 -14.15 0.96
CA ALA A 91 -0.15 -13.76 -0.33
C ALA A 91 -0.20 -14.91 -1.35
N GLU A 92 0.16 -16.13 -0.93
CA GLU A 92 0.11 -17.34 -1.77
C GLU A 92 -1.30 -17.62 -2.29
N VAL A 93 -2.32 -17.48 -1.44
CA VAL A 93 -3.73 -17.62 -1.85
C VAL A 93 -4.13 -16.56 -2.87
N LEU A 94 -3.74 -15.31 -2.66
CA LEU A 94 -4.04 -14.21 -3.59
C LEU A 94 -3.34 -14.40 -4.94
N GLU A 95 -2.09 -14.86 -4.94
CA GLU A 95 -1.33 -15.17 -6.16
C GLU A 95 -1.96 -16.35 -6.91
N ALA A 96 -2.37 -17.41 -6.20
CA ALA A 96 -3.07 -18.54 -6.80
C ALA A 96 -4.38 -18.10 -7.47
N ARG A 97 -5.19 -17.28 -6.79
CA ARG A 97 -6.44 -16.77 -7.35
C ARG A 97 -6.25 -15.84 -8.55
N GLN A 98 -5.15 -15.08 -8.57
CA GLN A 98 -4.78 -14.28 -9.74
C GLN A 98 -4.38 -15.17 -10.93
N ARG A 99 -3.58 -16.22 -10.69
CA ARG A 99 -3.19 -17.17 -11.75
C ARG A 99 -4.38 -17.93 -12.34
N THR A 100 -5.37 -18.29 -11.52
CA THR A 100 -6.60 -18.96 -11.99
C THR A 100 -7.62 -17.99 -12.60
N GLY A 101 -7.39 -16.67 -12.53
CA GLY A 101 -8.30 -15.65 -13.05
C GLY A 101 -9.50 -15.33 -12.14
N SER A 102 -9.66 -16.04 -11.02
CA SER A 102 -10.72 -15.77 -10.01
C SER A 102 -10.52 -14.48 -9.22
N LEU A 103 -9.33 -13.86 -9.30
CA LEU A 103 -9.03 -12.54 -8.76
C LEU A 103 -8.34 -11.71 -9.83
N GLN A 104 -8.89 -10.52 -10.10
CA GLN A 104 -8.27 -9.54 -11.00
C GLN A 104 -7.90 -8.29 -10.22
N VAL A 105 -6.64 -7.86 -10.35
CA VAL A 105 -6.16 -6.61 -9.73
C VAL A 105 -6.17 -5.50 -10.77
N GLN A 106 -6.99 -4.48 -10.54
CA GLN A 106 -7.15 -3.35 -11.46
C GLN A 106 -6.67 -2.06 -10.80
N ALA A 107 -5.65 -1.42 -11.39
CA ALA A 107 -5.28 -0.06 -11.04
C ALA A 107 -6.28 0.91 -11.69
N ALA A 108 -7.14 1.51 -10.86
CA ALA A 108 -8.15 2.49 -11.27
C ALA A 108 -8.52 3.41 -10.09
N GLY A 109 -9.03 4.60 -10.38
CA GLY A 109 -9.69 5.47 -9.41
C GLY A 109 -11.21 5.35 -9.52
N LEU A 110 -11.92 5.17 -8.40
CA LEU A 110 -13.38 5.15 -8.38
C LEU A 110 -13.93 6.57 -8.47
N LEU A 111 -14.74 6.85 -9.49
CA LEU A 111 -15.34 8.17 -9.74
C LEU A 111 -16.78 8.24 -9.20
N SER A 112 -17.59 7.21 -9.44
CA SER A 112 -18.97 7.15 -8.97
C SER A 112 -19.46 5.71 -8.86
N ILE A 113 -20.53 5.55 -8.10
CA ILE A 113 -21.29 4.31 -7.90
C ILE A 113 -22.75 4.66 -8.16
N SER A 114 -23.45 3.85 -8.94
CA SER A 114 -24.92 3.91 -9.08
C SER A 114 -25.52 2.52 -8.86
N GLY A 115 -26.72 2.47 -8.30
CA GLY A 115 -27.50 1.25 -8.21
C GLY A 115 -28.35 1.05 -9.47
N GLU A 116 -28.30 -0.14 -10.04
CA GLU A 116 -29.11 -0.57 -11.19
C GLU A 116 -29.77 -1.91 -10.85
N GLY A 117 -31.00 -1.85 -10.31
CA GLY A 117 -31.70 -3.02 -9.79
C GLY A 117 -30.95 -3.64 -8.61
N GLU A 118 -30.61 -4.94 -8.74
CA GLU A 118 -29.85 -5.72 -7.75
C GLU A 118 -28.31 -5.60 -7.93
N THR A 119 -27.85 -4.79 -8.90
CA THR A 119 -26.43 -4.64 -9.23
C THR A 119 -25.93 -3.21 -9.00
N LEU A 120 -24.62 -3.07 -8.84
CA LEU A 120 -23.92 -1.80 -8.74
C LEU A 120 -23.15 -1.52 -10.02
N CYS A 121 -23.31 -0.33 -10.58
CA CYS A 121 -22.52 0.16 -11.69
C CYS A 121 -21.42 1.11 -11.15
N LEU A 122 -20.17 0.73 -11.34
CA LEU A 122 -18.99 1.50 -10.91
C LEU A 122 -18.43 2.26 -12.11
N THR A 123 -18.18 3.55 -11.95
CA THR A 123 -17.43 4.34 -12.94
C THR A 123 -15.98 4.50 -12.48
N LEU A 124 -15.05 4.04 -13.29
CA LEU A 124 -13.62 3.93 -12.97
C LEU A 124 -12.77 4.77 -13.92
N ALA A 125 -11.88 5.60 -13.37
CA ALA A 125 -10.81 6.27 -14.13
C ALA A 125 -9.60 5.35 -14.26
N ARG A 126 -9.22 5.01 -15.49
CA ARG A 126 -8.12 4.09 -15.78
C ARG A 126 -7.41 4.46 -17.08
N GLY A 127 -6.09 4.56 -17.04
CA GLY A 127 -5.26 4.78 -18.23
C GLY A 127 -5.56 6.08 -18.99
N GLY A 128 -6.09 7.11 -18.31
CA GLY A 128 -6.51 8.36 -18.94
C GLY A 128 -7.94 8.35 -19.51
N GLY A 129 -8.66 7.23 -19.39
CA GLY A 129 -10.06 7.10 -19.79
C GLY A 129 -11.00 6.74 -18.64
N VAL A 130 -12.29 6.66 -18.96
CA VAL A 130 -13.36 6.27 -18.05
C VAL A 130 -13.95 4.93 -18.51
N GLN A 131 -14.21 4.03 -17.57
CA GLN A 131 -14.70 2.67 -17.80
C GLN A 131 -15.83 2.39 -16.81
N THR A 132 -16.83 1.61 -17.23
CA THR A 132 -17.90 1.14 -16.35
C THR A 132 -17.74 -0.34 -16.02
N LEU A 133 -18.09 -0.72 -14.81
CA LEU A 133 -18.06 -2.10 -14.33
C LEU A 133 -19.32 -2.41 -13.51
N SER A 134 -20.08 -3.42 -13.91
CA SER A 134 -21.22 -3.92 -13.13
C SER A 134 -20.78 -5.02 -12.17
N VAL A 135 -21.19 -4.95 -10.91
CA VAL A 135 -20.87 -5.91 -9.85
C VAL A 135 -22.07 -6.13 -8.93
N ASP A 136 -22.17 -7.32 -8.33
CA ASP A 136 -23.20 -7.61 -7.33
C ASP A 136 -22.87 -6.98 -5.97
N HIS A 137 -21.58 -6.91 -5.63
CA HIS A 137 -21.12 -6.46 -4.33
C HIS A 137 -19.88 -5.56 -4.42
N LEU A 138 -19.82 -4.57 -3.54
CA LEU A 138 -18.67 -3.69 -3.33
C LEU A 138 -18.24 -3.73 -1.87
N ILE A 139 -16.97 -4.09 -1.64
CA ILE A 139 -16.37 -4.10 -0.30
C ILE A 139 -15.39 -2.92 -0.22
N LEU A 140 -15.64 -1.99 0.71
CA LEU A 140 -14.78 -0.81 0.91
C LEU A 140 -13.65 -1.13 1.90
N THR A 141 -12.42 -1.16 1.40
CA THR A 141 -11.20 -1.40 2.20
C THR A 141 -10.25 -0.20 2.17
N THR A 142 -10.78 1.01 2.10
CA THR A 142 -10.01 2.26 1.97
C THR A 142 -9.51 2.82 3.30
N GLY A 143 -9.90 2.23 4.45
CA GLY A 143 -9.53 2.69 5.78
C GLY A 143 -10.27 3.98 6.22
N PRO A 144 -10.14 4.38 7.49
CA PRO A 144 -10.99 5.42 8.09
C PRO A 144 -10.76 6.84 7.55
N ALA A 145 -9.65 7.07 6.85
CA ALA A 145 -9.28 8.39 6.34
C ALA A 145 -9.91 8.73 4.96
N HIS A 146 -10.61 7.80 4.32
CA HIS A 146 -11.20 7.99 2.99
C HIS A 146 -12.68 8.36 3.02
N ARG A 147 -13.12 9.09 4.06
CA ARG A 147 -14.51 9.55 4.24
C ARG A 147 -15.08 10.30 3.04
N ALA A 148 -14.28 11.01 2.25
CA ALA A 148 -14.76 11.71 1.06
C ALA A 148 -15.44 10.79 0.01
N LEU A 149 -15.00 9.53 -0.09
CA LEU A 149 -15.63 8.53 -0.97
C LEU A 149 -16.96 8.01 -0.38
N THR A 150 -17.09 8.00 0.94
CA THR A 150 -18.28 7.57 1.66
C THR A 150 -19.33 8.69 1.73
N ASP A 151 -18.90 9.92 2.00
CA ASP A 151 -19.76 11.11 2.18
C ASP A 151 -20.40 11.59 0.87
N SER A 152 -19.73 11.35 -0.26
CA SER A 152 -20.22 11.66 -1.62
C SER A 152 -21.30 10.69 -2.11
N GLN A 153 -21.59 9.62 -1.35
CA GLN A 153 -22.48 8.54 -1.77
C GLN A 153 -23.69 8.45 -0.83
N PRO A 154 -24.91 8.77 -1.31
CA PRO A 154 -26.11 8.81 -0.46
C PRO A 154 -26.39 7.50 0.29
N PHE A 155 -26.05 6.35 -0.31
CA PHE A 155 -26.30 5.01 0.24
C PHE A 155 -25.48 4.69 1.51
N TYR A 156 -24.35 5.35 1.76
CA TYR A 156 -23.54 5.08 2.95
C TYR A 156 -23.85 6.00 4.13
N ARG A 157 -24.70 7.03 3.95
CA ARG A 157 -25.05 7.96 5.03
C ARG A 157 -25.95 7.34 6.11
N THR A 158 -26.58 6.21 5.83
CA THR A 158 -27.55 5.56 6.73
C THR A 158 -27.02 4.29 7.41
N SER A 159 -25.74 3.94 7.23
CA SER A 159 -25.18 2.76 7.90
C SER A 159 -24.68 3.11 9.32
N PRO A 160 -25.11 2.40 10.38
CA PRO A 160 -24.75 2.70 11.76
C PRO A 160 -23.28 2.38 12.12
N ALA A 161 -22.46 1.94 11.16
CA ALA A 161 -21.06 1.58 11.37
C ALA A 161 -20.08 2.79 11.33
N ALA A 162 -20.58 4.02 11.36
CA ALA A 162 -19.78 5.25 11.32
C ALA A 162 -19.82 6.03 12.65
N ALA A 163 -19.71 5.33 13.78
CA ALA A 163 -19.41 5.91 15.09
C ALA A 163 -18.07 5.39 15.60
#